data_AF-A0A9Q1K3V5-F1
#
_entry.id   AF-A0A9Q1K3V5-F1
#
_cell.length_a   1.000
_cell.length_b   1.000
_cell.length_c   1.000
_cell.angle_alpha   90.00
_cell.angle_beta   90.00
_cell.angle_gamma   90.00
#
_symmetry.space_group_name_H-M   'P 1'
#
loop_
_entity.id
_entity.type
_entity.pdbx_description
1 polymer ?
#
loop_
_entity_poly.entity_id
_entity_poly.type
_entity_poly.pdbx_seq_one_letter_code
_entity_poly.pdbx_strand_id
1 'polypeptide(L)'
;MKDLLESLKDSLLLTLVHFYPLAGHLAIKVDEDWHECLIYLDCNKGLGPRFIHAYLQMSMSDILSPTEVPLVIQSLFDHHGAINYNAHTRPLLSVQVTELLDGIFIGSPRFDIYKNEFGLGRPVGVRTSYANKYSGYVTTFPRSEGGRSMELEICLPPNSMRALELDAEFMAVVSG
;
A
#
# COMPACT_ATOMS: atom_id res chain seq x y z
N MET A 1 -7.35 -24.58 9.56
CA MET A 1 -7.11 -23.65 8.44
C MET A 1 -8.41 -23.14 7.83
N LYS A 2 -9.35 -24.01 7.46
CA LYS A 2 -10.67 -23.60 6.94
C LYS A 2 -11.39 -22.58 7.83
N ASP A 3 -11.47 -22.84 9.14
CA ASP A 3 -12.13 -21.94 10.10
C ASP A 3 -11.45 -20.56 10.20
N LEU A 4 -10.12 -20.51 10.06
CA LEU A 4 -9.37 -19.25 10.05
C LEU A 4 -9.66 -18.46 8.78
N LEU A 5 -9.68 -19.12 7.62
CA LEU A 5 -9.99 -18.47 6.34
C LEU A 5 -11.42 -17.93 6.31
N GLU A 6 -12.38 -18.67 6.87
CA GLU A 6 -13.77 -18.23 7.03
C GLU A 6 -13.84 -17.02 7.97
N SER A 7 -13.20 -17.08 9.15
CA SER A 7 -13.15 -15.96 10.08
C SER A 7 -12.50 -14.69 9.48
N LEU A 8 -11.43 -14.85 8.70
CA LEU A 8 -10.78 -13.74 7.99
C LEU A 8 -11.69 -13.13 6.92
N LYS A 9 -12.45 -13.95 6.18
CA LYS A 9 -13.41 -13.47 5.20
C LYS A 9 -14.55 -12.70 5.87
N ASP A 10 -15.12 -13.26 6.94
CA ASP A 10 -16.25 -12.64 7.64
C ASP A 10 -15.85 -11.30 8.28
N SER A 11 -14.68 -11.26 8.93
CA SER A 11 -14.15 -10.02 9.51
C SER A 11 -13.82 -8.97 8.44
N LEU A 12 -13.29 -9.38 7.29
CA LEU A 12 -13.05 -8.49 6.16
C LEU A 12 -14.37 -7.92 5.61
N LEU A 13 -15.39 -8.76 5.42
CA LEU A 13 -16.71 -8.33 4.97
C LEU A 13 -17.34 -7.32 5.93
N LEU A 14 -17.28 -7.57 7.24
CA LEU A 14 -17.79 -6.64 8.25
C LEU A 14 -17.04 -5.30 8.20
N THR A 15 -15.72 -5.35 8.03
CA THR A 15 -14.89 -4.14 7.92
C THR A 15 -15.26 -3.32 6.68
N LEU A 16 -15.54 -3.97 5.56
CA LEU A 16 -15.90 -3.30 4.31
C LEU A 16 -17.27 -2.63 4.33
N VAL A 17 -18.13 -2.93 5.31
CA VAL A 17 -19.33 -2.11 5.56
C VAL A 17 -18.94 -0.68 5.92
N HIS A 18 -17.88 -0.52 6.71
CA HIS A 18 -17.37 0.79 7.14
C HIS A 18 -16.38 1.40 6.14
N PHE A 19 -15.63 0.56 5.44
CA PHE A 19 -14.65 0.96 4.43
C PHE A 19 -15.07 0.58 3.01
N TYR A 20 -16.35 0.78 2.71
CA TYR A 20 -16.96 0.39 1.43
C TYR A 20 -16.24 0.92 0.18
N PRO A 21 -15.54 2.08 0.18
CA PRO A 21 -14.79 2.50 -1.00
C PRO A 21 -13.69 1.54 -1.42
N LEU A 22 -13.15 0.72 -0.51
CA LEU A 22 -12.12 -0.28 -0.82
C LEU A 22 -12.65 -1.47 -1.65
N ALA A 23 -13.98 -1.67 -1.67
CA ALA A 23 -14.62 -2.64 -2.54
C ALA A 23 -14.84 -2.11 -3.97
N GLY A 24 -14.60 -0.83 -4.22
CA GLY A 24 -14.85 -0.18 -5.50
C GLY A 24 -13.69 -0.27 -6.50
N HIS A 25 -13.85 0.49 -7.58
CA HIS A 25 -12.85 0.74 -8.61
C HIS A 25 -12.68 2.24 -8.83
N LEU A 26 -11.50 2.65 -9.28
CA LEU A 26 -11.32 4.02 -9.75
C LEU A 26 -12.13 4.20 -11.05
N ALA A 27 -12.75 5.36 -11.22
CA ALA A 27 -13.45 5.73 -12.44
C ALA A 27 -12.99 7.12 -12.87
N ILE A 28 -12.74 7.27 -14.17
CA ILE A 28 -12.50 8.55 -14.81
C ILE A 28 -13.67 8.80 -15.75
N LYS A 29 -14.30 9.96 -15.62
CA LYS A 29 -15.24 10.47 -16.60
C LYS A 29 -14.63 11.73 -17.21
N VAL A 30 -14.40 11.70 -18.51
CA VAL A 30 -13.98 12.87 -19.27
C VAL A 30 -15.23 13.46 -19.91
N ASP A 31 -15.45 14.74 -19.69
CA ASP A 31 -16.42 15.55 -20.40
C ASP A 31 -15.67 16.30 -21.52
N GLU A 32 -15.83 15.85 -22.76
CA GLU A 32 -15.14 16.42 -23.92
C GLU A 32 -15.67 17.81 -24.27
N ASP A 33 -16.90 18.14 -23.88
CA ASP A 33 -17.53 19.43 -24.20
C ASP A 33 -17.04 20.53 -23.25
N TRP A 34 -16.92 20.21 -21.96
CA TRP A 34 -16.51 21.16 -20.91
C TRP A 34 -15.01 21.11 -20.59
N HIS A 35 -14.26 20.18 -21.21
CA HIS A 35 -12.85 19.91 -20.90
C HIS A 35 -12.63 19.55 -19.42
N GLU A 36 -13.62 18.94 -18.79
CA GLU A 36 -13.57 18.55 -17.38
C GLU A 36 -13.25 17.07 -17.23
N CYS A 37 -12.37 16.74 -16.28
CA CYS A 37 -12.05 15.36 -15.93
C CYS A 37 -12.47 15.11 -14.48
N LEU A 38 -13.45 14.24 -14.29
CA LEU A 38 -13.92 13.81 -12.97
C LEU A 38 -13.31 12.45 -12.63
N ILE A 39 -12.51 12.42 -11.56
CA ILE A 39 -11.97 11.20 -10.98
C ILE A 39 -12.75 10.88 -9.71
N TYR A 40 -13.34 9.70 -9.62
CA TYR A 40 -14.10 9.27 -8.45
C TYR A 40 -13.97 7.77 -8.20
N LEU A 41 -14.42 7.32 -7.03
CA LEU A 41 -14.49 5.91 -6.68
C LEU A 41 -15.88 5.37 -6.98
N ASP A 42 -15.97 4.46 -7.94
CA ASP A 42 -17.20 3.72 -8.23
C ASP A 42 -17.25 2.47 -7.35
N CYS A 43 -18.02 2.58 -6.26
CA CYS A 43 -18.18 1.52 -5.27
C CYS A 43 -19.11 0.40 -5.72
N ASN A 44 -19.77 0.53 -6.88
CA ASN A 44 -20.69 -0.46 -7.43
C ASN A 44 -20.10 -1.20 -8.64
N LYS A 45 -18.93 -0.78 -9.11
CA LYS A 45 -18.25 -1.37 -10.26
C LYS A 45 -17.43 -2.58 -9.83
N GLY A 46 -17.55 -3.69 -10.58
CA GLY A 46 -16.75 -4.90 -10.41
C GLY A 46 -17.28 -5.87 -9.35
N LEU A 47 -16.49 -6.90 -9.03
CA LEU A 47 -16.89 -8.00 -8.12
C LEU A 47 -16.55 -7.72 -6.64
N GLY A 48 -16.13 -6.50 -6.30
CA GLY A 48 -15.68 -6.17 -4.95
C GLY A 48 -14.21 -6.53 -4.68
N PRO A 49 -13.80 -6.59 -3.40
CA PRO A 49 -12.43 -6.94 -3.01
C PRO A 49 -12.10 -8.37 -3.44
N ARG A 50 -10.82 -8.65 -3.67
CA ARG A 50 -10.37 -10.02 -3.95
C ARG A 50 -9.79 -10.67 -2.70
N PHE A 51 -10.19 -11.92 -2.43
CA PHE A 51 -9.61 -12.74 -1.38
C PHE A 51 -9.03 -14.03 -1.99
N ILE A 52 -7.72 -14.17 -1.94
CA ILE A 52 -6.98 -15.31 -2.52
C ILE A 52 -6.43 -16.17 -1.40
N HIS A 53 -6.51 -17.48 -1.60
CA HIS A 53 -5.86 -18.46 -0.75
C HIS A 53 -4.85 -19.25 -1.58
N ALA A 54 -3.60 -19.32 -1.10
CA ALA A 54 -2.48 -19.95 -1.78
C ALA A 54 -1.65 -20.80 -0.81
N TYR A 55 -0.78 -21.65 -1.35
CA TYR A 55 0.17 -22.46 -0.58
C TYR A 55 1.57 -22.32 -1.18
N LEU A 56 2.58 -22.17 -0.33
CA LEU A 56 3.97 -22.08 -0.73
C LEU A 56 4.84 -23.00 0.16
N GLN A 57 5.66 -23.85 -0.46
CA GLN A 57 6.63 -24.70 0.23
C GLN A 57 7.84 -23.88 0.71
N MET A 58 7.63 -23.05 1.71
CA MET A 58 8.62 -22.18 2.33
C MET A 58 8.31 -22.06 3.83
N SER A 59 9.32 -21.89 4.67
CA SER A 59 9.13 -21.64 6.10
C SER A 59 9.15 -20.15 6.43
N MET A 60 8.68 -19.79 7.62
CA MET A 60 8.81 -18.43 8.15
C MET A 60 10.28 -18.01 8.26
N SER A 61 11.18 -18.94 8.56
CA SER A 61 12.62 -18.62 8.67
C SER A 61 13.25 -18.25 7.34
N ASP A 62 12.80 -18.85 6.23
CA ASP A 62 13.26 -18.49 4.88
C ASP A 62 12.84 -17.06 4.49
N ILE A 63 11.77 -16.54 5.10
CA ILE A 63 11.28 -15.17 4.89
C ILE A 63 12.00 -14.17 5.82
N LEU A 64 12.20 -14.53 7.08
CA LEU A 64 12.64 -13.60 8.14
C LEU A 64 14.16 -13.59 8.37
N SER A 65 14.87 -14.67 8.06
CA SER A 65 16.32 -14.77 8.30
C SER A 65 17.21 -14.00 7.31
N PRO A 66 16.85 -13.84 6.02
CA PRO A 66 17.71 -13.13 5.08
C PRO A 66 17.85 -11.64 5.42
N THR A 67 19.04 -11.08 5.20
CA THR A 67 19.29 -9.64 5.37
C THR A 67 18.67 -8.79 4.26
N GLU A 68 18.51 -9.37 3.07
CA GLU A 68 17.82 -8.75 1.93
C GLU A 68 16.49 -9.45 1.66
N VAL A 69 15.47 -8.68 1.23
CA VAL A 69 14.12 -9.20 0.99
C VAL A 69 14.14 -10.21 -0.17
N PRO A 70 13.80 -11.49 0.06
CA PRO A 70 13.81 -12.49 -1.00
C PRO A 70 12.82 -12.16 -2.13
N LEU A 71 13.20 -12.38 -3.39
CA LEU A 71 12.33 -12.08 -4.54
C LEU A 71 10.99 -12.81 -4.50
N VAL A 72 10.94 -14.02 -3.90
CA VAL A 72 9.71 -14.80 -3.72
C VAL A 72 8.63 -14.05 -2.92
N ILE A 73 9.02 -13.11 -2.06
CA ILE A 73 8.10 -12.26 -1.28
C ILE A 73 7.16 -11.49 -2.20
N GLN A 74 7.62 -11.11 -3.40
CA GLN A 74 6.80 -10.43 -4.39
C GLN A 74 5.59 -11.26 -4.83
N SER A 75 5.73 -12.59 -4.88
CA SER A 75 4.64 -13.52 -5.25
C SER A 75 3.61 -13.75 -4.14
N LEU A 76 3.92 -13.33 -2.91
CA LEU A 76 3.01 -13.42 -1.77
C LEU A 76 1.96 -12.29 -1.76
N PHE A 77 2.06 -11.35 -2.70
CA PHE A 77 1.11 -10.27 -2.91
C PHE A 77 0.45 -10.44 -4.28
N ASP A 78 -0.88 -10.47 -4.30
CA ASP A 78 -1.64 -10.29 -5.54
C ASP A 78 -1.39 -8.87 -6.09
N HIS A 79 -1.54 -8.65 -7.39
CA HIS A 79 -1.29 -7.35 -8.04
C HIS A 79 0.14 -6.81 -7.92
N HIS A 80 1.15 -7.67 -7.76
CA HIS A 80 2.55 -7.21 -7.78
C HIS A 80 2.85 -6.37 -9.04
N GLY A 81 3.37 -5.15 -8.84
CA GLY A 81 3.66 -4.19 -9.92
C GLY A 81 2.44 -3.44 -10.48
N ALA A 82 1.25 -3.59 -9.91
CA ALA A 82 0.10 -2.76 -10.26
C ALA A 82 0.33 -1.30 -9.84
N ILE A 83 -0.09 -0.39 -10.71
CA ILE A 83 -0.12 1.04 -10.47
C ILE A 83 -1.55 1.44 -10.10
N ASN A 84 -1.76 2.55 -9.39
CA ASN A 84 -3.09 3.09 -9.05
C ASN A 84 -4.02 3.19 -10.27
N TYR A 85 -3.50 3.49 -11.47
CA TYR A 85 -4.32 3.49 -12.69
C TYR A 85 -4.97 2.11 -12.96
N ASN A 86 -4.34 0.99 -12.58
CA ASN A 86 -4.95 -0.33 -12.71
C ASN A 86 -6.22 -0.48 -11.86
N ALA A 87 -6.45 0.39 -10.87
CA ALA A 87 -7.70 0.39 -10.11
C ALA A 87 -8.95 0.66 -10.97
N HIS A 88 -8.79 1.08 -12.24
CA HIS A 88 -9.90 1.15 -13.20
C HIS A 88 -10.44 -0.20 -13.65
N THR A 89 -9.58 -1.22 -13.66
CA THR A 89 -9.86 -2.57 -14.19
C THR A 89 -9.63 -3.67 -13.16
N ARG A 90 -9.00 -3.34 -12.03
CA ARG A 90 -8.68 -4.26 -10.94
C ARG A 90 -9.22 -3.71 -9.61
N PRO A 91 -9.61 -4.58 -8.67
CA PRO A 91 -10.18 -4.13 -7.41
C PRO A 91 -9.16 -3.31 -6.60
N LEU A 92 -9.65 -2.30 -5.87
CA LEU A 92 -8.82 -1.45 -5.00
C LEU A 92 -8.20 -2.23 -3.84
N LEU A 93 -8.90 -3.27 -3.37
CA LEU A 93 -8.42 -4.16 -2.33
C LEU A 93 -8.27 -5.59 -2.85
N SER A 94 -7.09 -6.15 -2.63
CA SER A 94 -6.83 -7.58 -2.73
C SER A 94 -6.12 -8.06 -1.47
N VAL A 95 -6.47 -9.24 -0.98
CA VAL A 95 -5.83 -9.90 0.16
C VAL A 95 -5.48 -11.31 -0.27
N GLN A 96 -4.21 -11.67 -0.16
CA GLN A 96 -3.71 -13.01 -0.40
C GLN A 96 -3.25 -13.62 0.93
N VAL A 97 -3.90 -14.71 1.33
CA VAL A 97 -3.48 -15.55 2.45
C VAL A 97 -2.69 -16.72 1.88
N THR A 98 -1.41 -16.81 2.21
CA THR A 98 -0.53 -17.89 1.76
C THR A 98 -0.15 -18.76 2.95
N GLU A 99 -0.54 -20.04 2.89
CA GLU A 99 -0.06 -21.06 3.83
C GLU A 99 1.41 -21.39 3.55
N LEU A 100 2.21 -21.38 4.61
CA LEU A 100 3.62 -21.77 4.64
C LEU A 100 3.76 -23.12 5.37
N LEU A 101 4.96 -23.69 5.40
CA LEU A 101 5.21 -24.97 6.08
C LEU A 101 4.91 -24.91 7.59
N ASP A 102 5.18 -23.77 8.22
CA ASP A 102 5.12 -23.56 9.67
C ASP A 102 4.39 -22.25 10.04
N GLY A 103 3.68 -21.63 9.11
CA GLY A 103 3.04 -20.33 9.32
C GLY A 103 2.08 -19.89 8.23
N ILE A 104 1.65 -18.64 8.30
CA ILE A 104 0.76 -18.01 7.34
C ILE A 104 1.31 -16.62 7.02
N PHE A 105 1.33 -16.27 5.74
CA PHE A 105 1.62 -14.93 5.26
C PHE A 105 0.34 -14.29 4.73
N ILE A 106 0.05 -13.05 5.14
CA ILE A 106 -1.10 -12.28 4.63
C ILE A 106 -0.55 -11.05 3.89
N GLY A 107 -0.65 -11.08 2.56
CA GLY A 107 -0.24 -9.99 1.70
C GLY A 107 -1.42 -9.17 1.21
N SER A 108 -1.30 -7.85 1.21
CA SER A 108 -2.17 -6.94 0.48
C SER A 108 -1.31 -6.02 -0.39
N PRO A 109 -1.59 -5.86 -1.69
CA PRO A 109 -0.74 -5.06 -2.57
C PRO A 109 -0.63 -3.64 -2.07
N ARG A 110 0.60 -3.14 -2.00
CA ARG A 110 0.86 -1.72 -2.05
C ARG A 110 1.08 -1.36 -3.52
N PHE A 111 0.21 -0.53 -4.08
CA PHE A 111 0.40 0.00 -5.42
C PHE A 111 1.72 0.77 -5.51
N ASP A 112 2.42 0.64 -6.63
CA ASP A 112 3.64 1.40 -6.88
C ASP A 112 3.27 2.87 -7.11
N ILE A 113 3.36 3.69 -6.05
CA ILE A 113 2.86 5.07 -6.06
C ILE A 113 3.60 5.91 -7.11
N TYR A 114 4.90 5.68 -7.30
CA TYR A 114 5.74 6.42 -8.24
C TYR A 114 5.59 6.00 -9.70
N LYS A 115 4.86 4.93 -10.01
CA LYS A 115 4.51 4.60 -11.40
C LYS A 115 3.14 5.14 -11.81
N ASN A 116 2.53 6.02 -10.99
CA ASN A 116 1.25 6.65 -11.29
C ASN A 116 1.39 7.99 -11.97
N GLU A 117 1.50 7.99 -13.29
CA GLU A 117 1.78 9.22 -14.02
C GLU A 117 0.53 10.03 -14.38
N PHE A 118 -0.66 9.40 -14.46
CA PHE A 118 -1.94 10.04 -14.84
C PHE A 118 -1.87 11.02 -16.05
N GLY A 119 -0.86 10.89 -16.94
CA GLY A 119 -0.60 11.83 -18.03
C GLY A 119 0.11 13.14 -17.62
N LEU A 120 0.43 13.30 -16.33
CA LEU A 120 1.14 14.44 -15.74
C LEU A 120 2.65 14.19 -15.55
N GLY A 121 3.12 12.99 -15.90
CA GLY A 121 4.49 12.53 -15.68
C GLY A 121 4.68 11.84 -14.33
N ARG A 122 5.89 11.33 -14.08
CA ARG A 122 6.21 10.59 -12.85
C ARG A 122 5.98 11.42 -11.58
N PRO A 123 5.30 10.89 -10.55
CA PRO A 123 5.21 11.54 -9.25
C PRO A 123 6.59 11.86 -8.67
N VAL A 124 6.78 13.10 -8.23
CA VAL A 124 8.07 13.59 -7.70
C VAL A 124 8.25 13.22 -6.23
N GLY A 125 7.15 13.05 -5.48
CA GLY A 125 7.14 12.67 -4.07
C GLY A 125 5.75 12.22 -3.61
N VAL A 126 5.68 11.50 -2.49
CA VAL A 126 4.42 11.03 -1.89
C VAL A 126 4.25 11.65 -0.51
N ARG A 127 3.06 12.18 -0.24
CA ARG A 127 2.71 12.79 1.06
C ARG A 127 1.44 12.17 1.60
N THR A 128 1.40 11.95 2.90
CA THR A 128 0.17 11.53 3.59
C THR A 128 -0.69 12.73 3.96
N SER A 129 -2.00 12.53 3.94
CA SER A 129 -2.95 13.59 4.26
C SER A 129 -2.85 13.99 5.73
N TYR A 130 -3.28 15.21 6.05
CA TYR A 130 -3.30 15.73 7.41
C TYR A 130 -4.17 14.90 8.37
N ALA A 131 -5.21 14.22 7.85
CA ALA A 131 -6.17 13.46 8.66
C ALA A 131 -5.53 12.28 9.42
N ASN A 132 -4.37 11.80 8.98
CA ASN A 132 -3.65 10.68 9.61
C ASN A 132 -2.41 11.11 10.41
N LYS A 133 -2.22 12.43 10.63
CA LYS A 133 -1.05 12.96 11.34
C LYS A 133 -1.36 13.19 12.81
N TYR A 134 -0.81 12.34 13.67
CA TYR A 134 -0.81 12.50 15.12
C TYR A 134 0.62 12.46 15.65
N SER A 135 0.83 12.94 16.87
CA SER A 135 2.15 12.94 17.51
C SER A 135 2.76 11.53 17.54
N GLY A 136 3.93 11.37 16.92
CA GLY A 136 4.63 10.09 16.80
C GLY A 136 4.30 9.31 15.53
N TYR A 137 3.49 9.87 14.63
CA TYR A 137 3.25 9.27 13.32
C TYR A 137 4.53 9.36 12.47
N VAL A 138 4.97 8.21 11.96
CA VAL A 138 6.11 8.09 11.05
C VAL A 138 5.68 7.22 9.88
N THR A 139 5.91 7.69 8.67
CA THR A 139 5.68 6.93 7.44
C THR A 139 6.88 7.05 6.52
N THR A 140 7.16 5.97 5.79
CA THR A 140 8.29 5.87 4.87
C THR A 140 7.79 5.50 3.48
N PHE A 141 8.34 6.17 2.48
CA PHE A 141 8.14 5.83 1.07
C PHE A 141 9.49 5.47 0.44
N PRO A 142 9.53 4.59 -0.56
CA PRO A 142 10.70 4.51 -1.43
C PRO A 142 11.03 5.88 -2.04
N ARG A 143 12.27 6.14 -2.43
CA ARG A 143 12.59 7.35 -3.22
C ARG A 143 12.00 7.23 -4.63
N SER A 144 11.47 8.33 -5.18
CA SER A 144 10.88 8.39 -6.53
C SER A 144 11.81 7.95 -7.66
N GLU A 145 13.11 8.24 -7.52
CA GLU A 145 14.18 7.89 -8.46
C GLU A 145 14.69 6.44 -8.31
N GLY A 146 14.20 5.71 -7.29
CA GLY A 146 14.72 4.39 -6.93
C GLY A 146 16.05 4.44 -6.14
N GLY A 147 16.61 3.26 -5.86
CA GLY A 147 17.84 3.10 -5.07
C GLY A 147 17.60 2.67 -3.62
N ARG A 148 18.65 2.70 -2.79
CA ARG A 148 18.63 2.26 -1.38
C ARG A 148 18.18 3.35 -0.39
N SER A 149 17.56 4.43 -0.89
CA SER A 149 17.11 5.57 -0.09
C SER A 149 15.60 5.60 0.04
N MET A 150 15.10 6.30 1.06
CA MET A 150 13.69 6.41 1.38
C MET A 150 13.34 7.86 1.71
N GLU A 151 12.11 8.26 1.38
CA GLU A 151 11.50 9.48 1.89
C GLU A 151 10.83 9.17 3.22
N LEU A 152 11.09 10.00 4.23
CA LEU A 152 10.56 9.86 5.58
C LEU A 152 9.66 11.06 5.88
N GLU A 153 8.42 10.78 6.31
CA GLU A 153 7.49 11.80 6.78
C GLU A 153 7.18 11.53 8.26
N ILE A 154 7.47 12.53 9.10
CA ILE A 154 7.38 12.44 10.55
C ILE A 154 6.44 13.55 11.05
N CYS A 155 5.52 13.21 11.96
CA CYS A 155 4.71 14.17 12.69
C CYS A 155 5.06 14.10 14.18
N LEU A 156 5.66 15.16 14.71
CA LEU A 156 6.04 15.29 16.11
C LEU A 156 5.58 16.63 16.68
N PRO A 157 5.39 16.74 18.00
CA PRO A 157 5.21 18.02 18.68
C PRO A 157 6.40 18.95 18.41
N PRO A 158 6.21 20.27 18.40
CA PRO A 158 7.28 21.22 18.02
C PRO A 158 8.60 21.03 18.77
N ASN A 159 8.54 20.74 20.08
CA ASN A 159 9.75 20.53 20.89
C ASN A 159 10.49 19.25 20.48
N SER A 160 9.77 18.18 20.18
CA SER A 160 10.35 16.90 19.74
C SER A 160 10.90 17.00 18.33
N MET A 161 10.22 17.72 17.42
CA MET A 161 10.72 17.95 16.08
C MET A 161 12.03 18.76 16.13
N ARG A 162 12.08 19.82 16.94
CA ARG A 162 13.31 20.61 17.13
C ARG A 162 14.45 19.79 17.70
N ALA A 163 14.17 18.90 18.65
CA ALA A 163 15.19 18.01 19.21
C ALA A 163 15.74 17.05 18.13
N LEU A 164 14.85 16.50 17.29
CA LEU A 164 15.23 15.61 16.19
C LEU A 164 16.07 16.34 15.12
N GLU A 165 15.71 17.58 14.78
CA GLU A 165 16.46 18.43 13.83
C GLU A 165 17.84 18.85 14.35
N LEU A 166 18.06 18.82 15.66
CA LEU A 166 19.35 19.12 16.31
C LEU A 166 20.20 17.85 16.56
N ASP A 167 19.63 16.66 16.33
CA ASP A 167 20.32 15.40 16.55
C ASP A 167 21.34 15.14 15.41
N ALA A 168 22.63 15.14 15.75
CA ALA A 168 23.70 15.01 14.78
C ALA A 168 23.77 13.60 14.14
N GLU A 169 23.36 12.56 14.86
CA GLU A 169 23.35 11.19 14.34
C GLU A 169 22.24 11.02 13.30
N PHE A 170 21.05 11.53 13.60
CA PHE A 170 19.92 11.53 12.67
C PHE A 170 20.21 12.41 11.44
N MET A 171 20.69 13.64 11.64
CA MET A 171 20.94 14.56 10.54
C MET A 171 22.12 14.12 9.65
N ALA A 172 23.03 13.26 10.13
CA ALA A 172 24.10 12.69 9.31
C ALA A 172 23.59 11.76 8.19
N VAL A 173 22.36 11.21 8.32
CA VAL A 173 21.76 10.29 7.33
C VAL A 173 20.61 10.91 6.54
N VAL A 174 20.18 12.13 6.90
CA VAL A 174 19.10 12.86 6.21
C VAL A 174 19.68 13.72 5.09
N SER A 175 19.07 13.66 3.90
CA SER A 175 19.38 14.52 2.77
C SER A 175 18.14 15.33 2.38
N GLY A 176 18.35 16.61 2.05
CA GLY A 176 17.31 17.56 1.63
C GLY A 176 17.10 17.59 0.13
#